data_AF-A0A815WN88-F1
#
_entry.id   AF-A0A815WN88-F1
#
_cell.length_a   1.000
_cell.length_b   1.000
_cell.length_c   1.000
_cell.angle_alpha   90.00
_cell.angle_beta   90.00
_cell.angle_gamma   90.00
#
_symmetry.space_group_name_H-M   'P 1'
#
loop_
_entity.id
_entity.type
_entity.pdbx_description
1 polymer ?
#
loop_
_entity_poly.entity_id
_entity_poly.type
_entity_poly.pdbx_seq_one_letter_code
_entity_poly.pdbx_strand_id
1 'polypeptide(L)'
;MHLLVAIPFLLNLFLATSNGENPCRYADSAGIIDLTSLGHTDGTPAFADITKSTSAWKYSFNPCKPFTEGTTCKDVAVCQVPLISGESFILAKHDSAVWVPPAGFGGSSTLTYAYQTKIVRISMQCTKDTEVNVLEMISESPQETYNMKLFSKCACYDGCKSKPGPDPDKPKKGLSGGGVLLIIIVVHIREELNIFGWQTYFLLNLKTKTIV
;
A
#
# COMPACT_ATOMS: atom_id res chain seq x y z
N MET A 1 25.49 -27.67 52.16
CA MET A 1 24.14 -27.77 51.56
C MET A 1 23.65 -26.35 51.28
N HIS A 2 23.99 -25.80 50.12
CA HIS A 2 23.52 -24.48 49.68
C HIS A 2 22.79 -24.69 48.37
N LEU A 3 21.46 -24.55 48.45
CA LEU A 3 20.53 -24.79 47.36
C LEU A 3 20.55 -23.56 46.44
N LEU A 4 20.97 -23.77 45.19
CA LEU A 4 20.84 -22.85 44.08
C LEU A 4 19.34 -22.59 43.82
N VAL A 5 18.92 -21.32 43.87
CA VAL A 5 17.65 -20.89 43.28
C VAL A 5 18.00 -20.21 41.95
N ALA A 6 18.04 -21.00 40.89
CA ALA A 6 18.06 -20.49 39.53
C ALA A 6 16.65 -20.03 39.18
N ILE A 7 16.45 -18.70 39.10
CA ILE A 7 15.21 -18.12 38.59
C ILE A 7 15.34 -18.08 37.06
N PRO A 8 14.56 -18.86 36.30
CA PRO A 8 14.54 -18.71 34.86
C PRO A 8 13.83 -17.40 34.54
N PHE A 9 14.61 -16.37 34.17
CA PHE A 9 14.11 -15.19 33.49
C PHE A 9 13.57 -15.66 32.13
N LEU A 10 12.29 -16.02 32.10
CA LEU A 10 11.50 -16.16 30.88
C LEU A 10 11.37 -14.76 30.27
N LEU A 11 12.36 -14.36 29.49
CA LEU A 11 12.25 -13.22 28.60
C LEU A 11 11.27 -13.61 27.50
N ASN A 12 9.99 -13.34 27.74
CA ASN A 12 8.98 -13.33 26.69
C ASN A 12 9.36 -12.22 25.70
N LEU A 13 10.17 -12.59 24.71
CA LEU A 13 10.28 -11.82 23.49
C LEU A 13 8.91 -11.91 22.83
N PHE A 14 8.04 -10.93 23.13
CA PHE A 14 6.85 -10.69 22.33
C PHE A 14 7.35 -10.34 20.92
N LEU A 15 7.49 -11.36 20.08
CA LEU A 15 7.37 -11.17 18.65
C LEU A 15 5.97 -10.59 18.48
N ALA A 16 5.89 -9.30 18.13
CA ALA A 16 4.67 -8.72 17.61
C ALA A 16 4.38 -9.44 16.29
N THR A 17 3.75 -10.60 16.38
CA THR A 17 3.13 -11.25 15.23
C THR A 17 2.04 -10.30 14.78
N SER A 18 2.19 -9.75 13.58
CA SER A 18 1.10 -9.04 12.92
C SER A 18 -0.11 -9.96 12.93
N ASN A 19 -1.13 -9.61 13.71
CA ASN A 19 -2.30 -10.44 13.96
C ASN A 19 -3.17 -10.48 12.69
N GLY A 20 -2.77 -11.22 11.64
CA GLY A 20 -3.48 -11.24 10.36
C GLY A 20 -3.63 -9.87 9.69
N GLU A 21 -2.91 -8.86 10.18
CA GLU A 21 -2.94 -7.48 9.72
C GLU A 21 -2.03 -7.33 8.50
N ASN A 22 -2.53 -6.56 7.53
CA ASN A 22 -1.84 -6.19 6.30
C ASN A 22 -0.32 -5.96 6.54
N PRO A 23 0.59 -6.71 5.88
CA PRO A 23 2.03 -6.64 6.13
C PRO A 23 2.65 -5.26 5.87
N CYS A 24 1.90 -4.37 5.21
CA CYS A 24 2.21 -2.97 5.01
C CYS A 24 2.11 -2.08 6.24
N ARG A 25 1.39 -2.54 7.25
CA ARG A 25 0.95 -1.72 8.37
C ARG A 25 1.59 -2.24 9.64
N TYR A 26 2.08 -1.30 10.42
CA TYR A 26 2.59 -1.53 11.75
C TYR A 26 1.91 -0.56 12.70
N ALA A 27 1.35 -1.07 13.77
CA ALA A 27 0.61 -0.28 14.76
C ALA A 27 1.14 -0.59 16.15
N ASP A 28 1.35 0.46 16.94
CA ASP A 28 1.60 0.36 18.37
C ASP A 28 0.96 1.55 19.11
N SER A 29 1.31 1.76 20.38
CA SER A 29 0.76 2.87 21.17
C SER A 29 1.16 4.27 20.67
N ALA A 30 2.17 4.39 19.82
CA ALA A 30 2.63 5.67 19.27
C ALA A 30 1.89 6.07 17.97
N GLY A 31 1.23 5.12 17.30
CA GLY A 31 0.42 5.38 16.10
C GLY A 31 0.55 4.26 15.07
N ILE A 32 0.26 4.58 13.80
CA ILE A 32 0.30 3.62 12.69
C ILE A 32 1.31 4.04 11.62
N ILE A 33 2.25 3.16 11.28
CA ILE A 33 3.05 3.23 10.05
C ILE A 33 2.28 2.48 8.96
N ASP A 34 1.98 3.16 7.84
CA ASP A 34 1.26 2.57 6.71
C ASP A 34 2.01 2.84 5.40
N LEU A 35 2.59 1.78 4.83
CA LEU A 35 3.35 1.86 3.57
C LEU A 35 2.47 1.61 2.33
N THR A 36 1.16 1.40 2.49
CA THR A 36 0.26 0.99 1.39
C THR A 36 0.29 1.97 0.22
N SER A 37 0.41 3.27 0.48
CA SER A 37 0.46 4.30 -0.57
C SER A 37 1.79 4.37 -1.32
N LEU A 38 2.86 3.76 -0.79
CA LEU A 38 4.16 3.74 -1.46
C LEU A 38 4.26 2.61 -2.48
N GLY A 39 3.50 1.53 -2.29
CA GLY A 39 3.58 0.34 -3.15
C GLY A 39 2.90 0.56 -4.49
N HIS A 40 3.60 0.26 -5.58
CA HIS A 40 3.01 0.24 -6.91
C HIS A 40 2.13 -1.00 -7.08
N THR A 41 0.97 -0.84 -7.74
CA THR A 41 0.00 -1.92 -7.98
C THR A 41 0.05 -2.49 -9.39
N ASP A 42 0.89 -1.94 -10.26
CA ASP A 42 1.03 -2.31 -11.68
C ASP A 42 2.04 -3.44 -11.92
N GLY A 43 2.53 -4.07 -10.83
CA GLY A 43 3.52 -5.14 -10.90
C GLY A 43 4.95 -4.66 -11.10
N THR A 44 5.21 -3.34 -11.04
CA THR A 44 6.55 -2.75 -11.05
C THR A 44 7.04 -2.45 -9.63
N PRO A 45 8.36 -2.34 -9.41
CA PRO A 45 8.89 -1.88 -8.12
C PRO A 45 8.67 -0.38 -7.92
N ALA A 46 8.24 0.02 -6.72
CA ALA A 46 8.16 1.43 -6.33
C ALA A 46 9.54 2.10 -6.21
N PHE A 47 10.55 1.33 -5.84
CA PHE A 47 11.94 1.77 -5.78
C PHE A 47 12.76 0.82 -6.66
N ALA A 48 13.14 1.29 -7.85
CA ALA A 48 13.89 0.50 -8.83
C ALA A 48 15.36 0.92 -8.89
N ASP A 49 16.22 0.00 -9.31
CA ASP A 49 17.62 0.29 -9.69
C ASP A 49 18.44 1.02 -8.62
N ILE A 50 18.16 0.74 -7.35
CA ILE A 50 18.87 1.33 -6.21
C ILE A 50 20.29 0.79 -6.23
N THR A 51 21.28 1.68 -6.27
CA THR A 51 22.68 1.31 -6.26
C THR A 51 23.37 1.86 -5.03
N LYS A 52 24.38 1.12 -4.57
CA LYS A 52 25.40 1.63 -3.65
C LYS A 52 26.66 1.85 -4.46
N SER A 53 27.34 2.98 -4.28
CA SER A 53 28.47 3.41 -5.13
C SER A 53 29.58 2.37 -5.33
N THR A 54 29.74 1.43 -4.42
CA THR A 54 30.75 0.36 -4.47
C THR A 54 30.19 -1.02 -4.82
N SER A 55 28.90 -1.13 -5.16
CA SER A 55 28.21 -2.39 -5.40
C SER A 55 28.13 -2.70 -6.89
N ALA A 56 28.46 -3.93 -7.28
CA ALA A 56 28.22 -4.44 -8.64
C ALA A 56 26.74 -4.83 -8.89
N TRP A 57 25.85 -4.47 -7.96
CA TRP A 57 24.44 -4.85 -7.92
C TRP A 57 23.54 -3.64 -7.79
N LYS A 58 22.39 -3.73 -8.45
CA LYS A 58 21.23 -2.87 -8.26
C LYS A 58 20.13 -3.65 -7.55
N TYR A 59 19.31 -2.94 -6.78
CA TYR A 59 18.25 -3.51 -5.96
C TYR A 59 16.93 -2.84 -6.29
N SER A 60 15.87 -3.64 -6.30
CA SER A 60 14.51 -3.16 -6.51
C SER A 60 13.63 -3.64 -5.36
N PHE A 61 12.75 -2.75 -4.89
CA PHE A 61 11.84 -3.00 -3.78
C PHE A 61 10.45 -2.44 -4.10
N ASN A 62 9.43 -3.23 -3.78
CA ASN A 62 8.07 -2.74 -3.74
C ASN A 62 7.48 -3.05 -2.35
N PRO A 63 7.16 -2.04 -1.53
CA PRO A 63 6.39 -2.30 -0.33
C PRO A 63 5.01 -2.82 -0.75
N CYS A 64 4.40 -3.65 0.09
CA CYS A 64 2.96 -3.96 0.03
C CYS A 64 2.40 -4.79 -1.11
N LYS A 65 3.07 -4.81 -2.27
CA LYS A 65 2.59 -5.50 -3.45
C LYS A 65 3.76 -6.27 -4.07
N PRO A 66 3.54 -7.53 -4.47
CA PRO A 66 4.56 -8.25 -5.21
C PRO A 66 4.82 -7.58 -6.55
N PHE A 67 6.05 -7.64 -7.03
CA PHE A 67 6.43 -7.21 -8.37
C PHE A 67 7.21 -8.30 -9.10
N THR A 68 7.34 -8.13 -10.41
CA THR A 68 8.14 -9.01 -11.27
C THR A 68 9.19 -8.19 -12.02
N GLU A 69 10.42 -8.67 -12.02
CA GLU A 69 11.54 -8.03 -12.71
C GLU A 69 12.52 -9.10 -13.24
N GLY A 70 13.07 -8.88 -14.43
CA GLY A 70 14.02 -9.82 -15.03
C GLY A 70 13.46 -11.24 -15.20
N THR A 71 14.37 -12.22 -15.19
CA THR A 71 14.07 -13.62 -15.50
C THR A 71 13.60 -14.41 -14.28
N THR A 72 14.18 -14.14 -13.11
CA THR A 72 14.04 -14.97 -11.89
C THR A 72 13.14 -14.32 -10.84
N CYS A 73 13.14 -12.99 -10.72
CA CYS A 73 12.32 -12.30 -9.73
C CYS A 73 10.85 -12.26 -10.15
N LYS A 74 10.11 -13.31 -9.82
CA LYS A 74 8.65 -13.42 -10.01
C LYS A 74 7.94 -13.30 -8.67
N ASP A 75 6.94 -12.44 -8.59
CA ASP A 75 6.13 -12.19 -7.39
C ASP A 75 6.98 -12.04 -6.12
N VAL A 76 7.90 -11.07 -6.15
CA VAL A 76 8.87 -10.80 -5.06
C VAL A 76 8.58 -9.47 -4.37
N ALA A 77 9.10 -9.32 -3.15
CA ALA A 77 9.13 -8.03 -2.46
C ALA A 77 10.44 -7.29 -2.73
N VAL A 78 11.55 -8.02 -2.90
CA VAL A 78 12.88 -7.46 -3.14
C VAL A 78 13.61 -8.31 -4.19
N CYS A 79 14.18 -7.64 -5.19
CA CYS A 79 15.01 -8.23 -6.24
C CYS A 79 16.40 -7.61 -6.24
N GLN A 80 17.40 -8.41 -6.59
CA GLN A 80 18.77 -7.97 -6.86
C GLN A 80 19.14 -8.31 -8.29
N VAL A 81 19.78 -7.41 -9.01
CA VAL A 81 20.24 -7.62 -10.38
C VAL A 81 21.69 -7.14 -10.50
N PRO A 82 22.59 -7.91 -11.15
CA PRO A 82 23.95 -7.47 -11.42
C PRO A 82 23.93 -6.38 -12.48
N LEU A 83 24.84 -5.41 -12.36
CA LEU A 83 24.94 -4.30 -13.32
C LEU A 83 25.33 -4.75 -14.75
N ILE A 84 25.91 -5.95 -14.90
CA ILE A 84 26.51 -6.41 -16.16
C ILE A 84 25.77 -7.60 -16.78
N SER A 85 25.45 -8.64 -16.00
CA SER A 85 24.94 -9.92 -16.56
C SER A 85 23.42 -10.02 -16.65
N GLY A 86 22.67 -9.07 -16.09
CA GLY A 86 21.20 -9.02 -16.15
C GLY A 86 20.44 -10.16 -15.43
N GLU A 87 21.14 -11.17 -14.91
CA GLU A 87 20.53 -12.30 -14.19
C GLU A 87 20.00 -11.84 -12.82
N SER A 88 18.69 -11.86 -12.64
CA SER A 88 18.07 -11.43 -11.39
C SER A 88 18.12 -12.50 -10.29
N PHE A 89 18.23 -12.09 -9.03
CA PHE A 89 18.22 -12.93 -7.83
C PHE A 89 17.10 -12.50 -6.88
N ILE A 90 16.32 -13.47 -6.41
CA ILE A 90 15.28 -13.25 -5.41
C ILE A 90 15.95 -13.02 -4.06
N LEU A 91 15.74 -11.85 -3.46
CA LEU A 91 16.19 -11.58 -2.09
C LEU A 91 15.10 -11.86 -1.06
N ALA A 92 13.85 -11.54 -1.37
CA ALA A 92 12.76 -11.73 -0.43
C ALA A 92 11.37 -11.85 -1.08
N LYS A 93 10.45 -12.57 -0.41
CA LYS A 93 9.05 -12.73 -0.82
C LYS A 93 8.10 -11.90 0.04
N HIS A 94 6.97 -11.49 -0.54
CA HIS A 94 6.05 -10.57 0.13
C HIS A 94 5.33 -11.20 1.34
N ASP A 95 5.03 -12.49 1.28
CA ASP A 95 4.40 -13.29 2.34
C ASP A 95 5.27 -13.50 3.58
N SER A 96 6.57 -13.21 3.50
CA SER A 96 7.53 -13.33 4.60
C SER A 96 7.67 -12.07 5.46
N ALA A 97 6.84 -11.06 5.23
CA ALA A 97 6.92 -9.77 5.90
C ALA A 97 6.71 -9.89 7.42
N VAL A 98 7.66 -9.37 8.20
CA VAL A 98 7.60 -9.32 9.66
C VAL A 98 8.08 -7.96 10.14
N TRP A 99 7.28 -7.31 10.97
CA TRP A 99 7.67 -6.07 11.63
C TRP A 99 8.44 -6.35 12.93
N VAL A 100 9.53 -5.62 13.11
CA VAL A 100 10.30 -5.58 14.34
C VAL A 100 10.13 -4.18 14.95
N PRO A 101 9.60 -4.09 16.18
CA PRO A 101 9.39 -2.81 16.85
C PRO A 101 10.73 -2.08 17.11
N PRO A 102 10.70 -0.75 17.31
CA PRO A 102 11.91 0.01 17.57
C PRO A 102 12.57 -0.45 18.88
N ALA A 103 13.90 -0.59 18.86
CA ALA A 103 14.67 -0.91 20.07
C ALA A 103 14.91 0.36 20.90
N GLY A 104 14.27 0.45 22.07
CA GLY A 104 14.45 1.55 23.01
C GLY A 104 13.82 2.88 22.58
N PHE A 105 14.08 3.94 23.35
CA PHE A 105 13.56 5.27 23.07
C PHE A 105 14.25 5.87 21.85
N GLY A 106 13.47 6.23 20.82
CA GLY A 106 13.96 6.87 19.59
C GLY A 106 14.49 5.90 18.52
N GLY A 107 14.32 4.58 18.71
CA GLY A 107 14.62 3.60 17.67
C GLY A 107 13.68 3.70 16.46
N SER A 108 14.11 3.15 15.34
CA SER A 108 13.29 2.99 14.13
C SER A 108 12.66 1.61 14.08
N SER A 109 11.37 1.51 13.75
CA SER A 109 10.75 0.25 13.37
C SER A 109 11.45 -0.33 12.14
N THR A 110 11.54 -1.66 12.08
CA THR A 110 12.18 -2.37 10.96
C THR A 110 11.21 -3.35 10.33
N LEU A 111 11.03 -3.26 9.02
CA LEU A 111 10.29 -4.24 8.24
C LEU A 111 11.27 -5.26 7.67
N THR A 112 11.08 -6.53 8.01
CA THR A 112 11.92 -7.64 7.55
C THR A 112 11.17 -8.48 6.54
N TYR A 113 11.86 -8.89 5.48
CA TYR A 113 11.41 -9.92 4.55
C TYR A 113 12.49 -10.99 4.43
N ALA A 114 12.12 -12.20 4.02
CA ALA A 114 13.03 -13.33 3.86
C ALA A 114 12.73 -14.15 2.59
N TYR A 115 13.75 -14.84 2.11
CA TYR A 115 13.62 -15.93 1.13
C TYR A 115 14.80 -16.89 1.27
N GLN A 116 14.52 -18.15 1.60
CA GLN A 116 15.55 -19.15 1.96
C GLN A 116 16.42 -18.62 3.12
N THR A 117 17.73 -18.50 2.91
CA THR A 117 18.70 -17.97 3.87
C THR A 117 18.86 -16.44 3.81
N LYS A 118 18.28 -15.79 2.78
CA LYS A 118 18.40 -14.35 2.58
C LYS A 118 17.40 -13.60 3.44
N ILE A 119 17.87 -12.53 4.07
CA ILE A 119 17.08 -11.65 4.93
C ILE A 119 17.26 -10.21 4.44
N VAL A 120 16.17 -9.50 4.22
CA VAL A 120 16.19 -8.07 3.92
C VAL A 120 15.56 -7.31 5.09
N ARG A 121 16.31 -6.36 5.65
CA ARG A 121 15.88 -5.50 6.76
C ARG A 121 15.76 -4.07 6.27
N ILE A 122 14.57 -3.50 6.37
CA ILE A 122 14.29 -2.13 5.95
C ILE A 122 13.97 -1.30 7.18
N SER A 123 14.90 -0.43 7.55
CA SER A 123 14.73 0.48 8.68
C SER A 123 13.93 1.72 8.26
N MET A 124 12.87 2.03 9.00
CA MET A 124 12.00 3.17 8.75
C MET A 124 12.66 4.47 9.23
N GLN A 125 12.92 5.40 8.31
CA GLN A 125 13.51 6.70 8.59
C GLN A 125 12.46 7.79 8.33
N CYS A 126 11.89 8.33 9.41
CA CYS A 126 10.84 9.34 9.33
C CYS A 126 11.41 10.69 8.85
N THR A 127 10.90 11.19 7.72
CA THR A 127 11.29 12.49 7.15
C THR A 127 10.03 13.33 6.89
N LYS A 128 9.57 14.09 7.90
CA LYS A 128 8.28 14.80 7.87
C LYS A 128 8.19 15.92 6.83
N ASP A 129 9.33 16.52 6.48
CA ASP A 129 9.39 17.75 5.68
C ASP A 129 9.65 17.51 4.19
N THR A 130 9.71 16.26 3.74
CA THR A 130 9.92 15.89 2.35
C THR A 130 8.79 15.01 1.83
N GLU A 131 8.33 15.31 0.62
CA GLU A 131 7.40 14.47 -0.13
C GLU A 131 8.13 13.42 -0.98
N VAL A 132 9.47 13.52 -1.07
CA VAL A 132 10.31 12.56 -1.79
C VAL A 132 10.60 11.35 -0.91
N ASN A 133 10.28 10.17 -1.41
CA ASN A 133 10.60 8.90 -0.77
C ASN A 133 11.92 8.37 -1.35
N VAL A 134 12.85 7.97 -0.49
CA VAL A 134 14.17 7.46 -0.89
C VAL A 134 14.43 6.14 -0.20
N LEU A 135 14.85 5.12 -0.97
CA LEU A 135 15.35 3.87 -0.42
C LEU A 135 16.85 3.79 -0.66
N GLU A 136 17.60 3.55 0.41
CA GLU A 136 19.06 3.42 0.38
C GLU A 136 19.50 2.01 0.76
N MET A 137 20.43 1.45 -0.01
CA MET A 137 21.12 0.21 0.32
C MET A 137 22.32 0.51 1.24
N ILE A 138 22.27 0.06 2.48
CA ILE A 138 23.31 0.37 3.49
C ILE A 138 24.44 -0.65 3.45
N SER A 139 24.14 -1.93 3.67
CA SER A 139 25.14 -3.00 3.75
C SER A 139 24.54 -4.38 3.54
N GLU A 140 25.36 -5.32 3.08
CA GLU A 140 25.13 -6.75 3.25
C GLU A 140 26.00 -7.22 4.43
N SER A 141 25.41 -7.37 5.62
CA SER A 141 26.12 -7.82 6.82
C SER A 141 25.14 -8.36 7.87
N PRO A 142 25.30 -9.62 8.34
CA PRO A 142 26.23 -10.64 7.82
C PRO A 142 25.91 -11.03 6.36
N GLN A 143 26.68 -11.96 5.77
CA GLN A 143 26.40 -12.46 4.42
C GLN A 143 24.92 -12.85 4.28
N GLU A 144 24.31 -12.55 3.13
CA GLU A 144 22.89 -12.77 2.84
C GLU A 144 21.90 -11.96 3.71
N THR A 145 22.39 -11.02 4.53
CA THR A 145 21.54 -10.07 5.27
C THR A 145 21.70 -8.66 4.71
N TYR A 146 20.68 -8.19 3.99
CA TYR A 146 20.67 -6.91 3.30
C TYR A 146 19.96 -5.86 4.14
N ASN A 147 20.69 -4.83 4.56
CA ASN A 147 20.19 -3.73 5.37
C ASN A 147 19.92 -2.51 4.49
N MET A 148 18.68 -2.05 4.47
CA MET A 148 18.20 -0.89 3.72
C MET A 148 17.58 0.15 4.66
N LYS A 149 17.53 1.41 4.22
CA LYS A 149 16.81 2.49 4.91
C LYS A 149 15.79 3.10 3.97
N LEU A 150 14.55 3.24 4.46
CA LEU A 150 13.48 3.94 3.76
C LEU A 150 13.25 5.30 4.41
N PHE A 151 13.63 6.36 3.72
CA PHE A 151 13.32 7.75 4.07
C PHE A 151 11.99 8.12 3.45
N SER A 152 11.00 8.37 4.29
CA SER A 152 9.66 8.69 3.84
C SER A 152 8.86 9.38 4.94
N LYS A 153 7.88 10.18 4.53
CA LYS A 153 6.80 10.62 5.42
C LYS A 153 5.95 9.44 5.92
N CYS A 154 5.77 8.39 5.10
CA CYS A 154 5.04 7.18 5.50
C CYS A 154 5.78 6.34 6.55
N ALA A 155 7.09 6.55 6.71
CA ALA A 155 7.88 5.91 7.75
C ALA A 155 7.66 6.56 9.14
N CYS A 156 6.95 7.68 9.20
CA CYS A 156 6.48 8.29 10.44
C CYS A 156 5.14 7.68 10.85
N TYR A 157 4.89 7.56 12.16
CA TYR A 157 3.55 7.30 12.68
C TYR A 157 2.55 8.33 12.15
N ASP A 158 1.46 7.82 11.57
CA ASP A 158 0.36 8.55 10.93
C ASP A 158 0.81 9.56 9.86
N GLY A 159 2.04 9.43 9.36
CA GLY A 159 2.64 10.39 8.44
C GLY A 159 2.09 10.27 7.04
N CYS A 160 1.77 9.04 6.62
CA CYS A 160 0.94 8.83 5.45
C CYS A 160 -0.51 8.76 5.89
N LYS A 161 -1.27 9.76 5.44
CA LYS A 161 -2.72 9.70 5.51
C LYS A 161 -3.13 8.51 4.67
N SER A 162 -3.36 7.35 5.31
CA SER A 162 -4.22 6.34 4.74
C SER A 162 -5.44 7.13 4.26
N LYS A 163 -5.84 7.01 2.98
CA LYS A 163 -7.20 7.43 2.61
C LYS A 163 -8.08 6.83 3.70
N PRO A 164 -8.89 7.62 4.41
CA PRO A 164 -9.65 7.09 5.54
C PRO A 164 -10.32 5.82 5.02
N GLY A 165 -9.91 4.69 5.59
CA GLY A 165 -10.60 3.44 5.34
C GLY A 165 -12.07 3.70 5.64
N PRO A 166 -13.01 2.93 5.06
CA PRO A 166 -14.37 2.97 5.54
C PRO A 166 -14.32 2.71 7.05
N ASP A 167 -14.55 3.77 7.81
CA ASP A 167 -14.60 3.77 9.26
C ASP A 167 -15.67 2.74 9.64
N PRO A 168 -15.31 1.62 10.30
CA PRO A 168 -16.27 0.57 10.62
C PRO A 168 -17.39 1.09 11.53
N ASP A 169 -17.18 2.22 12.21
CA ASP A 169 -18.14 2.86 13.10
C ASP A 169 -18.82 4.09 12.50
N LYS A 170 -18.46 4.50 11.27
CA LYS A 170 -19.21 5.54 10.58
C LYS A 170 -20.42 4.88 9.90
N PRO A 171 -21.66 5.10 10.39
CA PRO A 171 -22.84 4.57 9.75
C PRO A 171 -22.82 5.03 8.30
N LYS A 172 -22.88 4.04 7.38
CA LYS A 172 -22.94 4.28 5.94
C LYS A 172 -23.97 5.37 5.71
N LYS A 173 -23.50 6.55 5.29
CA LYS A 173 -24.36 7.67 4.98
C LYS A 173 -25.16 7.23 3.74
N GLY A 174 -26.31 6.63 3.99
CA GLY A 174 -27.25 6.21 2.95
C GLY A 174 -27.53 7.42 2.08
N LEU A 175 -27.52 7.22 0.77
CA LEU A 175 -28.11 8.17 -0.16
C LEU A 175 -29.50 8.50 0.38
N SER A 176 -29.71 9.76 0.75
CA SER A 176 -31.01 10.25 1.17
C SER A 176 -32.01 9.91 0.07
N GLY A 177 -33.04 9.13 0.40
CA GLY A 177 -34.11 8.71 -0.51
C GLY A 177 -34.84 9.89 -1.19
N GLY A 178 -34.57 11.13 -0.78
CA GLY A 178 -35.03 12.33 -1.49
C GLY A 178 -34.40 12.54 -2.87
N GLY A 179 -33.21 12.00 -3.15
CA GLY A 179 -32.55 12.14 -4.46
C GLY A 179 -33.13 11.23 -5.55
N VAL A 180 -33.56 10.02 -5.18
CA VAL A 180 -34.17 9.04 -6.11
C VAL A 180 -35.58 9.47 -6.52
N LEU A 181 -36.33 10.09 -5.59
CA LEU A 181 -37.66 10.63 -5.88
C LEU A 181 -37.64 11.74 -6.93
N LEU A 182 -36.61 12.60 -6.92
CA LEU A 182 -36.44 13.66 -7.94
C LEU A 182 -36.14 13.10 -9.33
N ILE A 183 -35.36 12.03 -9.46
CA ILE A 183 -35.05 11.42 -10.77
C ILE A 183 -36.32 10.80 -11.38
N ILE A 184 -37.14 10.12 -10.56
CA ILE A 184 -38.41 9.53 -11.05
C ILE A 184 -39.38 10.63 -11.50
N ILE A 185 -39.49 11.73 -10.77
CA ILE A 185 -40.36 12.86 -11.16
C ILE A 185 -39.88 13.50 -12.47
N VAL A 186 -38.57 13.71 -12.65
CA VAL A 186 -38.03 14.31 -13.89
C VAL A 186 -38.23 13.40 -15.10
N VAL A 187 -38.09 12.08 -14.94
CA VAL A 187 -38.36 11.12 -16.03
C VAL A 187 -39.85 11.09 -16.38
N HIS A 188 -40.74 11.10 -15.38
CA HIS A 188 -42.19 11.05 -15.62
C HIS A 188 -42.74 12.35 -16.24
N ILE A 189 -42.24 13.53 -15.82
CA ILE A 189 -42.61 14.82 -16.44
C ILE A 189 -42.13 14.90 -17.90
N ARG A 190 -40.98 14.30 -18.23
CA ARG A 190 -40.48 14.29 -19.60
C ARG A 190 -41.37 13.48 -20.55
N GLU A 191 -42.04 12.45 -20.05
CA GLU A 191 -42.91 11.58 -20.85
C GLU A 191 -44.23 12.28 -21.19
N GLU A 192 -44.84 12.99 -20.23
CA GLU A 192 -46.08 13.77 -20.45
C GLU A 192 -45.87 14.99 -21.37
N LEU A 193 -44.73 15.68 -21.27
CA LEU A 193 -44.45 16.83 -22.15
C LEU A 193 -44.16 16.42 -23.60
N ASN A 194 -43.70 15.18 -23.85
CA ASN A 194 -43.46 14.68 -25.20
C ASN A 194 -44.76 14.25 -25.90
N ILE A 195 -45.80 13.89 -25.13
CA ILE A 195 -47.14 13.58 -25.66
C ILE A 195 -47.88 14.86 -26.09
N PHE A 196 -47.76 15.96 -25.33
CA PHE A 196 -48.35 17.25 -25.70
C PHE A 196 -47.73 17.90 -26.94
N GLY A 197 -46.43 17.67 -27.20
CA GLY A 197 -45.75 18.15 -28.41
C GLY A 197 -46.30 17.51 -29.69
N TRP A 198 -46.74 16.24 -29.65
CA TRP A 198 -47.25 15.56 -30.84
C TRP A 198 -48.72 15.90 -31.16
N GLN A 199 -49.57 16.16 -30.16
CA GLN A 199 -50.98 16.49 -30.43
C GLN A 199 -51.16 17.88 -31.05
N THR A 200 -50.31 18.86 -30.70
CA THR A 200 -50.35 20.20 -31.31
C THR A 200 -49.86 20.19 -32.78
N TYR A 201 -48.87 19.36 -33.12
CA TYR A 201 -48.41 19.19 -34.51
C TYR A 201 -49.44 18.50 -35.43
N PHE A 202 -50.28 17.61 -34.89
CA PHE A 202 -51.29 16.92 -35.69
C PHE A 202 -52.51 17.81 -35.99
N LEU A 203 -52.91 18.70 -35.07
CA LEU A 203 -54.03 19.61 -35.29
C LEU A 203 -53.69 20.80 -36.21
N LEU A 204 -52.42 21.20 -36.30
CA LEU A 204 -51.98 22.26 -37.23
C LEU A 204 -51.91 21.80 -38.69
N ASN A 205 -51.67 20.50 -38.97
CA ASN A 205 -51.61 19.96 -40.33
C ASN A 205 -52.97 19.57 -40.93
N LEU A 206 -54.05 19.59 -40.17
CA LEU A 206 -55.40 19.30 -40.68
C LEU A 206 -56.12 20.54 -41.25
N LYS A 207 -55.59 21.76 -41.03
CA LYS A 207 -56.21 23.00 -41.55
C LYS A 207 -55.73 23.47 -42.92
N THR A 208 -54.71 22.84 -43.51
CA THR A 208 -54.15 23.27 -44.81
C THR A 208 -54.65 22.45 -46.01
N LYS A 209 -55.62 21.56 -45.84
CA LYS A 209 -56.13 20.69 -46.91
C LYS A 209 -57.62 20.85 -47.16
N THR A 210 -58.11 22.09 -47.26
CA THR A 210 -59.40 22.41 -47.91
C THR A 210 -59.38 23.88 -48.29
N ILE A 211 -59.15 24.17 -49.58
CA ILE A 211 -59.86 25.16 -50.40
C ILE A 211 -59.41 24.91 -51.84
N VAL A 212 -60.43 24.90 -52.69
CA VAL A 212 -60.55 24.67 -54.13
C VAL A 212 -59.62 25.55 -54.97
#